data_AF-A0A3D1G647-F1
#
_entry.id   AF-A0A3D1G647-F1
#
_cell.length_a   1.000
_cell.length_b   1.000
_cell.length_c   1.000
_cell.angle_alpha   90.00
_cell.angle_beta   90.00
_cell.angle_gamma   90.00
#
_symmetry.space_group_name_H-M   'P 1'
#
loop_
_entity.id
_entity.type
_entity.pdbx_description
1 polymer ?
#
loop_
_entity_poly.entity_id
_entity_poly.type
_entity_poly.pdbx_seq_one_letter_code
_entity_poly.pdbx_strand_id
1 'polypeptide(L)'
;YSLGKGALIGFLAAIVAVIVGTVISLIWTTVIDPGLNDAVYQAQISAMEAQGMSQEQIDMALSFSPEPGSTTAVLMGVGIGILGLGIVNVISGIISAKIFASEE
;
A
#
# COMPACT_ATOMS: atom_id res chain seq x y z
N TYR A 1 -9.66 -19.99 21.54
CA TYR A 1 -9.29 -20.04 20.10
C TYR A 1 -7.81 -20.39 19.90
N SER A 2 -7.43 -21.15 18.86
CA SER A 2 -6.00 -21.44 18.60
C SER A 2 -5.29 -20.24 17.96
N LEU A 3 -4.03 -20.02 18.33
CA LEU A 3 -3.22 -18.89 17.83
C LEU A 3 -3.12 -18.87 16.30
N GLY A 4 -3.04 -20.04 15.66
CA GLY A 4 -3.01 -20.16 14.20
C GLY A 4 -4.30 -19.68 13.52
N LYS A 5 -5.47 -19.87 14.14
CA LYS A 5 -6.74 -19.33 13.62
C LYS A 5 -6.80 -17.81 13.77
N GLY A 6 -6.30 -17.26 14.88
CA GLY A 6 -6.18 -15.82 15.07
C GLY A 6 -5.28 -15.16 14.03
N ALA A 7 -4.11 -15.73 13.78
CA ALA A 7 -3.18 -15.28 12.74
C ALA A 7 -3.84 -15.27 11.34
N LEU A 8 -4.53 -16.35 10.99
CA LEU A 8 -5.21 -16.47 9.69
C LEU A 8 -6.32 -15.42 9.53
N ILE A 9 -7.14 -15.21 10.56
CA ILE A 9 -8.21 -14.19 10.53
C ILE A 9 -7.60 -12.80 10.35
N GLY A 10 -6.52 -12.49 11.07
CA GLY A 10 -5.78 -11.24 10.92
C GLY A 10 -5.26 -11.04 9.50
N PHE A 11 -4.61 -12.05 8.93
CA PHE A 11 -4.13 -11.98 7.56
C PHE A 11 -5.25 -11.75 6.53
N LEU A 12 -6.37 -12.46 6.65
CA LEU A 12 -7.51 -12.29 5.76
C LEU A 12 -8.14 -10.90 5.91
N ALA A 13 -8.21 -10.37 7.14
CA ALA A 13 -8.67 -9.01 7.38
C ALA A 13 -7.78 -7.97 6.68
N ALA A 14 -6.45 -8.16 6.69
CA ALA A 14 -5.54 -7.30 5.95
C ALA A 14 -5.76 -7.36 4.44
N ILE A 15 -5.97 -8.56 3.87
CA ILE A 15 -6.28 -8.69 2.43
C ILE A 15 -7.55 -7.91 2.07
N VAL A 16 -8.62 -8.06 2.85
CA VAL A 16 -9.87 -7.32 2.61
C VAL A 16 -9.65 -5.82 2.71
N ALA A 17 -8.93 -5.35 3.73
CA ALA A 17 -8.61 -3.94 3.91
C ALA A 17 -7.82 -3.37 2.72
N VAL A 18 -6.83 -4.12 2.22
CA VAL A 18 -6.04 -3.72 1.04
C VAL A 18 -6.92 -3.64 -0.19
N ILE A 19 -7.76 -4.64 -0.46
CA ILE A 19 -8.66 -4.64 -1.63
C ILE A 19 -9.59 -3.43 -1.59
N VAL A 20 -10.24 -3.18 -0.45
CA VAL A 20 -11.15 -2.04 -0.29
C VAL A 20 -10.40 -0.73 -0.46
N GLY A 21 -9.22 -0.59 0.15
CA GLY A 21 -8.37 0.59 0.00
C GLY A 21 -7.94 0.85 -1.44
N THR A 22 -7.56 -0.19 -2.18
CA THR A 22 -7.21 -0.09 -3.60
C THR A 22 -8.42 0.34 -4.44
N VAL A 23 -9.60 -0.22 -4.21
CA VAL A 23 -10.82 0.18 -4.94
C VAL A 23 -11.15 1.66 -4.68
N ILE A 24 -11.07 2.10 -3.42
CA ILE A 24 -11.29 3.51 -3.07
C ILE A 24 -10.27 4.41 -3.77
N SER A 25 -8.99 4.03 -3.76
CA SER A 25 -7.92 4.78 -4.42
C SER A 25 -8.13 4.88 -5.94
N LEU A 26 -8.54 3.78 -6.58
CA LEU A 26 -8.87 3.77 -8.01
C LEU A 26 -10.07 4.68 -8.31
N ILE A 27 -11.15 4.60 -7.53
CA ILE A 27 -12.31 5.50 -7.70
C ILE A 27 -11.87 6.96 -7.56
N TRP A 28 -11.03 7.26 -6.57
CA TRP A 28 -10.53 8.60 -6.34
C TRP A 28 -9.75 9.12 -7.55
N THR A 29 -8.74 8.37 -7.99
CA THR A 29 -7.82 8.76 -9.06
C THR A 29 -8.40 8.66 -10.47
N THR A 30 -9.57 8.05 -10.66
CA THR A 30 -10.20 7.91 -12.00
C THR A 30 -11.48 8.72 -12.16
N VAL A 31 -12.19 8.98 -11.06
CA VAL A 31 -13.51 9.65 -11.10
C VAL A 31 -13.51 10.98 -10.35
N ILE A 32 -12.92 11.03 -9.15
CA ILE A 32 -13.03 12.20 -8.26
C ILE A 32 -11.96 13.24 -8.61
N ASP A 33 -10.71 12.81 -8.69
CA ASP A 33 -9.56 13.64 -9.03
C ASP A 33 -8.63 12.89 -10.01
N PRO A 34 -8.94 12.95 -11.31
CA PRO A 34 -8.11 12.36 -12.36
C PRO A 34 -6.71 12.97 -12.46
N GLY A 35 -6.50 14.19 -11.94
CA GLY A 35 -5.22 14.90 -12.02
C GLY A 35 -4.24 14.54 -10.90
N LEU A 36 -4.68 13.76 -9.91
CA LEU A 36 -3.86 13.43 -8.74
C LEU A 36 -2.56 12.69 -9.11
N ASN A 37 -2.63 11.72 -10.03
CA ASN A 37 -1.44 10.94 -10.42
C ASN A 37 -0.39 11.83 -11.12
N ASP A 38 -0.82 12.75 -11.98
CA ASP A 38 0.06 13.71 -12.64
C ASP A 38 0.67 14.67 -11.61
N ALA A 39 -0.13 15.16 -10.67
CA ALA A 39 0.36 16.03 -9.59
C ALA A 39 1.41 15.32 -8.71
N VAL A 40 1.21 14.04 -8.40
CA VAL A 40 2.18 13.22 -7.66
C VAL A 40 3.47 13.03 -8.48
N TYR A 41 3.35 12.74 -9.77
CA TYR A 41 4.51 12.59 -10.66
C TYR A 41 5.34 13.89 -10.72
N GLN A 42 4.69 15.04 -10.89
CA GLN A 42 5.37 16.33 -10.91
C GLN A 42 5.98 16.72 -9.57
N ALA A 43 5.31 16.39 -8.46
CA ALA A 43 5.88 16.59 -7.12
C ALA A 43 7.15 15.74 -6.91
N GLN A 44 7.18 14.52 -7.46
CA GLN A 44 8.36 13.65 -7.40
C GLN A 44 9.53 14.24 -8.20
N ILE A 45 9.28 14.75 -9.41
CA ILE A 45 10.28 15.45 -10.22
C ILE A 45 10.83 16.67 -9.47
N SER A 46 9.94 17.54 -8.99
CA SER A 46 10.34 18.77 -8.29
C SER A 46 11.14 18.48 -7.02
N ALA A 47 10.84 17.39 -6.30
CA ALA A 47 11.61 16.97 -5.14
C ALA A 47 13.04 16.49 -5.51
N MET A 48 13.24 15.89 -6.68
CA MET A 48 14.57 15.50 -7.16
C MET A 48 15.36 16.69 -7.72
N GLU A 49 14.70 17.62 -8.41
CA GLU A 49 15.29 18.89 -8.82
C GLU A 49 15.77 19.69 -7.60
N ALA A 50 14.98 19.74 -6.53
CA ALA A 50 15.34 20.39 -5.27
C ALA A 50 16.54 19.74 -4.57
N GLN A 51 16.84 18.46 -4.88
CA GLN A 51 18.04 17.76 -4.41
C GLN A 51 19.26 18.00 -5.32
N GLY A 52 19.12 18.82 -6.37
CA GLY A 52 20.20 19.18 -7.28
C GLY A 52 20.53 18.07 -8.29
N MET A 53 19.62 17.13 -8.54
CA MET A 53 19.81 16.10 -9.57
C MET A 53 19.72 16.73 -10.97
N SER A 54 20.57 16.29 -11.90
CA SER A 54 20.45 16.70 -13.31
C SER A 54 19.24 16.05 -13.97
N GLN A 55 18.76 16.61 -15.08
CA GLN A 55 17.63 16.03 -15.81
C GLN A 55 17.92 14.58 -16.26
N GLU A 56 19.15 14.27 -16.71
CA GLU A 56 19.47 12.89 -17.09
C GLU A 56 19.43 11.92 -15.90
N GLN A 57 19.79 12.39 -14.70
CA GLN A 57 19.69 11.59 -13.48
C GLN A 57 18.24 11.37 -13.06
N ILE A 58 17.40 12.38 -13.20
CA ILE A 58 15.96 12.29 -12.95
C ILE A 58 15.30 11.31 -13.91
N ASP A 59 15.56 11.42 -15.21
CA ASP A 59 15.00 10.54 -16.22
C ASP A 59 15.43 9.07 -16.01
N MET A 60 16.71 8.87 -15.67
CA MET A 60 17.23 7.55 -15.30
C MET A 60 16.53 7.01 -14.06
N ALA A 61 16.36 7.81 -13.00
CA ALA A 61 15.69 7.38 -11.78
C ALA A 61 14.22 7.01 -12.02
N LEU A 62 13.51 7.82 -12.80
CA LEU A 62 12.11 7.58 -13.15
C LEU A 62 11.94 6.34 -14.02
N SER A 63 12.92 5.97 -14.84
CA SER A 63 12.86 4.72 -15.63
C SER A 63 12.77 3.44 -14.79
N PHE A 64 13.20 3.50 -13.53
CA PHE A 64 13.06 2.40 -12.56
C PHE A 64 11.83 2.54 -11.66
N SER A 65 11.14 3.67 -11.71
CA SER A 65 9.94 3.92 -10.92
C SER A 65 8.69 3.61 -11.76
N PRO A 66 7.74 2.82 -11.26
CA PRO A 66 6.50 2.62 -11.97
C PRO A 66 5.72 3.95 -12.04
N GLU A 67 5.18 4.27 -13.21
CA GLU A 67 4.37 5.47 -13.38
C GLU A 67 3.20 5.49 -12.39
N PRO A 68 2.94 6.63 -11.71
CA PRO A 68 1.80 6.77 -10.80
C PRO A 68 0.48 6.41 -11.51
N GLY A 69 -0.35 5.60 -10.85
CA GLY A 69 -1.61 5.14 -11.42
C GLY A 69 -1.51 3.99 -12.44
N SER A 70 -0.31 3.61 -12.88
CA SER A 70 -0.13 2.43 -13.73
C SER A 70 -0.55 1.14 -13.01
N THR A 71 -0.95 0.12 -13.77
CA THR A 71 -1.26 -1.21 -13.20
C THR A 71 -0.09 -1.76 -12.39
N THR A 72 1.15 -1.51 -12.81
CA THR A 72 2.35 -1.92 -12.07
C THR A 72 2.44 -1.22 -10.71
N ALA A 73 2.25 0.10 -10.66
CA ALA A 73 2.26 0.85 -9.40
C ALA A 73 1.14 0.38 -8.46
N VAL A 74 -0.06 0.11 -8.99
CA VAL A 74 -1.19 -0.41 -8.21
C VAL A 74 -0.88 -1.80 -7.64
N LEU A 75 -0.35 -2.72 -8.45
CA LEU A 75 0.00 -4.06 -8.00
C LEU A 75 1.12 -4.04 -6.96
N MET A 76 2.14 -3.19 -7.15
CA MET A 76 3.18 -2.98 -6.15
C MET A 76 2.60 -2.42 -4.85
N GLY A 77 1.70 -1.44 -4.92
CA GLY A 77 1.01 -0.88 -3.76
C GLY A 77 0.18 -1.93 -3.01
N VAL A 78 -0.54 -2.78 -3.72
CA VAL A 78 -1.27 -3.92 -3.14
C VAL A 78 -0.31 -4.89 -2.44
N GLY A 79 0.80 -5.27 -3.09
CA GLY A 79 1.80 -6.17 -2.51
C GLY A 79 2.42 -5.61 -1.23
N ILE A 80 2.86 -4.34 -1.26
CA ILE A 80 3.40 -3.64 -0.08
C ILE A 80 2.33 -3.52 1.01
N GLY A 81 1.10 -3.19 0.64
CA GLY A 81 -0.03 -3.10 1.57
C GLY A 81 -0.32 -4.43 2.26
N ILE A 82 -0.33 -5.54 1.53
CA ILE A 82 -0.54 -6.88 2.10
C ILE A 82 0.61 -7.25 3.04
N LEU A 83 1.87 -6.94 2.69
CA LEU A 83 3.00 -7.22 3.58
C LEU A 83 2.94 -6.38 4.85
N GLY A 84 2.74 -5.06 4.71
CA GLY A 84 2.69 -4.13 5.83
C GLY A 84 1.49 -4.39 6.76
N LEU A 85 0.27 -4.31 6.22
CA LEU A 85 -0.95 -4.54 6.99
C LEU A 85 -1.10 -6.01 7.40
N GLY A 86 -0.62 -6.96 6.59
CA GLY A 86 -0.68 -8.38 6.90
C GLY A 86 0.11 -8.72 8.15
N ILE A 87 1.34 -8.23 8.29
CA ILE A 87 2.14 -8.45 9.51
C ILE A 87 1.43 -7.88 10.73
N VAL A 88 0.97 -6.63 10.65
CA VAL A 88 0.29 -5.96 11.77
C VAL A 88 -0.97 -6.73 12.17
N ASN A 89 -1.83 -7.08 11.21
CA ASN A 89 -3.09 -7.77 11.51
C ASN A 89 -2.88 -9.22 11.94
N VAL A 90 -1.86 -9.92 11.44
CA VAL A 90 -1.48 -11.25 11.95
C VAL A 90 -1.13 -11.15 13.44
N ILE A 91 -0.29 -10.18 13.82
CA ILE A 91 0.09 -9.96 15.22
C ILE A 91 -1.16 -9.62 16.05
N SER A 92 -1.98 -8.68 15.59
CA SER A 92 -3.23 -8.31 16.27
C SER A 92 -4.16 -9.53 16.44
N GLY A 93 -4.34 -10.35 15.40
CA GLY A 93 -5.18 -11.54 15.44
C GLY A 93 -4.66 -12.60 16.41
N ILE A 94 -3.34 -12.78 16.50
CA ILE A 94 -2.71 -13.66 17.51
C ILE A 94 -2.96 -13.14 18.93
N ILE A 95 -2.77 -11.84 19.16
CA ILE A 95 -2.99 -11.20 20.47
C ILE A 95 -4.45 -11.36 20.89
N SER A 96 -5.39 -11.00 20.01
CA SER A 96 -6.82 -11.16 20.26
C SER A 96 -7.18 -12.61 20.57
N ALA A 97 -6.71 -13.57 19.77
CA ALA A 97 -6.99 -14.99 20.01
C ALA A 97 -6.45 -15.47 21.36
N LYS A 98 -5.31 -14.94 21.84
CA LYS A 98 -4.76 -15.26 23.16
C LYS A 98 -5.60 -14.67 24.29
N ILE A 99 -5.98 -13.40 24.20
CA ILE A 99 -6.78 -12.70 25.24
C ILE A 99 -8.14 -13.39 25.38
N PHE A 100 -8.86 -13.58 24.29
CA PHE A 100 -10.20 -14.19 24.32
C PHE A 100 -10.16 -15.68 24.65
N ALA A 101 -9.04 -16.37 24.45
CA ALA A 101 -8.87 -17.76 24.90
C ALA A 101 -8.52 -17.88 26.39
N SER A 102 -8.11 -16.79 27.05
CA SER A 102 -7.82 -16.78 28.49
C SER A 102 -9.01 -16.34 29.36
N GLU A 103 -10.09 -15.89 28.74
CA GLU A 103 -11.34 -15.47 29.40
C GLU A 103 -12.41 -16.59 29.42
N GLU A 104 -12.16 -17.72 28.76
CA GLU A 104 -12.92 -18.99 28.85
C GLU A 104 -12.27 -19.96 29.84
#